data_AF-A0A0B6YTM2-F1
#
_entry.id   AF-A0A0B6YTM2-F1
#
_cell.length_a   1.000
_cell.length_b   1.000
_cell.length_c   1.000
_cell.angle_alpha   90.00
_cell.angle_beta   90.00
_cell.angle_gamma   90.00
#
_symmetry.space_group_name_H-M   'P 1'
#
loop_
_entity.id
_entity.type
_entity.pdbx_description
1 polymer ?
#
loop_
_entity_poly.entity_id
_entity_poly.type
_entity_poly.pdbx_seq_one_letter_code
_entity_poly.pdbx_strand_id
1 'polypeptide(L)'
;ERLPLLEDIFSPVEGRILRSTYKPAYTRQDCADAMNEAIDNKEEGIMVKLADSVYRPNTRKGGWFKMKPEYIGGLMDELDLLIVGGYFGVGHRGGMMSHFLCAAAEPPVD
;
A
#
# COMPACT_ATOMS: atom_id res chain seq x y z
N GLU A 1 -23.72 2.53 9.93
CA GLU A 1 -24.34 3.86 9.70
C GLU A 1 -23.76 4.58 8.48
N ARG A 2 -22.47 4.95 8.46
CA ARG A 2 -21.88 5.74 7.35
C ARG A 2 -21.94 5.09 5.97
N LEU A 3 -21.77 3.76 5.92
CA LEU A 3 -21.73 3.02 4.65
C LEU A 3 -23.10 2.97 3.96
N PRO A 4 -24.20 2.59 4.66
CA PRO A 4 -25.56 2.78 4.13
C PRO A 4 -25.84 4.19 3.63
N LEU A 5 -25.45 5.24 4.38
CA LEU A 5 -25.63 6.61 3.94
C LEU A 5 -24.91 6.90 2.60
N LEU A 6 -23.71 6.37 2.40
CA LEU A 6 -22.95 6.55 1.16
C LEU A 6 -23.63 5.88 -0.05
N GLU A 7 -24.38 4.81 0.17
CA GLU A 7 -25.12 4.10 -0.88
C GLU A 7 -26.29 4.94 -1.42
N ASP A 8 -26.83 5.85 -0.61
CA ASP A 8 -27.99 6.68 -0.97
C ASP A 8 -27.61 8.09 -1.48
N ILE A 9 -26.39 8.58 -1.21
CA ILE A 9 -26.00 9.97 -1.50
C ILE A 9 -25.88 10.30 -2.99
N PHE A 10 -25.44 9.35 -3.82
CA PHE A 10 -25.21 9.61 -5.24
C PHE A 10 -25.32 8.32 -6.06
N SER A 11 -25.68 8.42 -7.34
CA SER A 11 -25.61 7.28 -8.27
C SER A 11 -24.23 7.19 -8.91
N PRO A 12 -23.56 6.01 -8.92
CA PRO A 12 -22.25 5.87 -9.54
C PRO A 12 -22.28 6.18 -11.04
N VAL A 13 -21.23 6.85 -11.52
CA VAL A 13 -21.03 7.15 -12.94
C VAL A 13 -19.63 6.69 -13.33
N GLU A 14 -19.59 5.70 -14.22
CA GLU A 14 -18.35 5.08 -14.69
C GLU A 14 -17.35 6.11 -15.23
N GLY A 15 -16.07 5.95 -14.88
CA GLY A 15 -15.02 6.91 -15.23
C GLY A 15 -15.13 8.30 -14.59
N ARG A 16 -16.07 8.54 -13.64
CA ARG A 16 -16.21 9.83 -12.96
C ARG A 16 -16.26 9.70 -11.44
N ILE A 17 -17.28 9.03 -10.92
CA ILE A 17 -17.49 8.86 -9.48
C ILE A 17 -18.01 7.46 -9.21
N LEU A 18 -17.22 6.69 -8.48
CA LEU A 18 -17.52 5.32 -8.11
C LEU A 18 -17.44 5.16 -6.60
N ARG A 19 -18.15 4.17 -6.08
CA ARG A 19 -17.97 3.73 -4.70
C ARG A 19 -16.84 2.70 -4.69
N SER A 20 -15.99 2.77 -3.67
CA SER A 20 -15.02 1.70 -3.44
C SER A 20 -15.77 0.39 -3.19
N THR A 21 -15.36 -0.67 -3.88
CA THR A 21 -15.84 -2.02 -3.60
C THR A 21 -15.43 -2.42 -2.18
N TYR A 22 -16.27 -3.21 -1.52
CA TYR A 22 -15.97 -3.79 -0.21
C TYR A 22 -16.69 -5.13 -0.06
N LYS A 23 -16.13 -6.01 0.78
CA LYS A 23 -16.76 -7.27 1.20
C LYS A 23 -16.62 -7.43 2.72
N PRO A 24 -17.68 -7.87 3.43
CA PRO A 24 -17.54 -8.28 4.83
C PRO A 24 -16.52 -9.42 4.95
N ALA A 25 -15.69 -9.36 5.97
CA ALA A 25 -14.68 -10.37 6.27
C ALA A 25 -14.65 -10.61 7.79
N TYR A 26 -14.47 -11.86 8.19
CA TYR A 26 -14.49 -12.30 9.58
C TYR A 26 -13.28 -13.16 9.94
N THR A 27 -12.56 -13.67 8.93
CA THR A 27 -11.40 -14.54 9.12
C THR A 27 -10.15 -13.94 8.51
N ARG A 28 -8.99 -14.47 8.95
CA ARG A 28 -7.70 -14.17 8.32
C ARG A 28 -7.63 -14.66 6.87
N GLN A 29 -8.31 -15.77 6.57
CA GLN A 29 -8.35 -16.32 5.22
C GLN A 29 -9.05 -15.37 4.25
N ASP A 30 -10.18 -14.77 4.67
CA ASP A 30 -10.90 -13.78 3.85
C ASP A 30 -10.01 -12.60 3.44
N CYS A 31 -9.13 -12.16 4.36
CA CYS A 31 -8.16 -11.10 4.10
C CYS A 31 -7.05 -11.56 3.17
N ALA A 32 -6.55 -12.79 3.32
CA ALA A 32 -5.52 -13.36 2.45
C ALA A 32 -6.05 -13.55 1.02
N ASP A 33 -7.28 -14.03 0.86
CA ASP A 33 -7.91 -14.22 -0.45
C ASP A 33 -8.15 -12.87 -1.14
N ALA A 34 -8.62 -11.87 -0.40
CA ALA A 34 -8.74 -10.50 -0.91
C ALA A 34 -7.39 -9.90 -1.30
N MET A 35 -6.33 -10.21 -0.55
CA MET A 35 -4.97 -9.75 -0.86
C MET A 35 -4.45 -10.38 -2.15
N ASN A 36 -4.66 -11.69 -2.34
CA ASN A 36 -4.27 -12.39 -3.56
C ASN A 36 -5.05 -11.87 -4.78
N GLU A 37 -6.35 -11.65 -4.63
CA GLU A 37 -7.21 -11.05 -5.67
C GLU A 37 -6.71 -9.65 -6.06
N ALA A 38 -6.34 -8.81 -5.09
CA ALA A 38 -5.75 -7.49 -5.35
C ALA A 38 -4.41 -7.60 -6.11
N ILE A 39 -3.57 -8.58 -5.77
CA ILE A 39 -2.30 -8.84 -6.47
C ILE A 39 -2.55 -9.28 -7.91
N ASP A 40 -3.47 -10.21 -8.14
CA ASP A 40 -3.84 -10.71 -9.47
C ASP A 40 -4.39 -9.57 -10.36
N ASN A 41 -5.13 -8.64 -9.76
CA ASN A 41 -5.65 -7.44 -10.41
C ASN A 41 -4.62 -6.31 -10.54
N LYS A 42 -3.36 -6.51 -10.11
CA LYS A 42 -2.27 -5.53 -10.13
C LYS A 42 -2.58 -4.26 -9.31
N GLU A 43 -3.33 -4.42 -8.23
CA GLU A 43 -3.62 -3.36 -7.27
C GLU A 43 -2.49 -3.23 -6.23
N GLU A 44 -2.46 -2.11 -5.49
CA GLU A 44 -1.45 -1.86 -4.45
C GLU A 44 -1.61 -2.77 -3.22
N GLY A 45 -2.83 -3.23 -2.95
CA GLY A 45 -3.19 -4.03 -1.78
C GLY A 45 -4.60 -3.71 -1.29
N ILE A 46 -4.91 -4.10 -0.04
CA ILE A 46 -6.26 -4.00 0.52
C ILE A 46 -6.34 -3.07 1.73
N MET A 47 -7.55 -2.53 1.94
CA MET A 47 -7.91 -1.80 3.15
C MET A 47 -8.81 -2.64 4.04
N VAL A 48 -8.39 -2.89 5.28
CA VAL A 48 -9.17 -3.58 6.29
C VAL A 48 -9.70 -2.57 7.29
N LYS A 49 -11.02 -2.48 7.47
CA LYS A 49 -11.65 -1.50 8.37
C LYS A 49 -12.55 -2.23 9.36
N LEU A 50 -12.44 -1.88 10.63
CA LEU A 50 -13.41 -2.30 11.64
C LEU A 50 -14.75 -1.63 11.33
N ALA A 51 -15.81 -2.44 11.21
CA ALA A 51 -17.14 -1.95 10.80
C ALA A 51 -17.73 -0.94 11.80
N ASP A 52 -17.38 -1.06 13.08
CA ASP A 52 -17.80 -0.20 14.19
C ASP A 52 -16.85 0.99 14.43
N SER A 53 -15.76 1.11 13.68
CA SER A 53 -14.82 2.23 13.84
C SER A 53 -15.46 3.58 13.46
N VAL A 54 -15.27 4.56 14.35
CA VAL A 54 -15.62 5.97 14.10
C VAL A 54 -14.52 6.67 13.29
N TYR A 55 -14.91 7.61 12.44
CA TYR A 55 -13.94 8.45 11.75
C TYR A 55 -13.21 9.35 12.76
N ARG A 56 -11.88 9.23 12.83
CA ARG A 56 -11.03 10.01 13.72
C ARG A 56 -10.03 10.82 12.90
N PRO A 57 -10.21 12.14 12.77
CA PRO A 57 -9.25 13.00 12.07
C PRO A 57 -7.83 12.83 12.64
N ASN A 58 -6.83 12.88 11.76
CA ASN A 58 -5.40 12.84 12.12
C ASN A 58 -4.95 11.62 12.97
N THR A 59 -5.65 10.49 12.86
CA THR A 59 -5.35 9.28 13.65
C THR A 59 -4.90 8.11 12.77
N ARG A 60 -3.71 7.54 13.06
CA ARG A 60 -3.17 6.36 12.36
C ARG A 60 -3.61 5.00 12.93
N LYS A 61 -4.16 4.98 14.15
CA LYS A 61 -4.68 3.77 14.84
C LYS A 61 -6.19 3.85 15.07
N GLY A 62 -6.93 4.20 14.01
CA GLY A 62 -8.36 4.47 14.06
C GLY A 62 -9.27 3.29 13.73
N GLY A 63 -8.75 2.06 13.69
CA GLY A 63 -9.47 0.87 13.23
C GLY A 63 -9.43 0.64 11.71
N TRP A 64 -8.58 1.38 10.99
CA TRP A 64 -8.36 1.23 9.55
C TRP A 64 -6.91 0.82 9.33
N PHE A 65 -6.72 -0.26 8.59
CA PHE A 65 -5.44 -0.89 8.34
C PHE A 65 -5.21 -1.02 6.84
N LYS A 66 -3.97 -0.81 6.42
CA LYS A 66 -3.52 -1.06 5.06
C LYS A 66 -2.70 -2.34 5.05
N MET A 67 -2.98 -3.24 4.12
CA MET A 67 -2.17 -4.42 3.87
C MET A 67 -1.66 -4.36 2.45
N LYS A 68 -0.36 -4.56 2.28
CA LYS A 68 0.35 -4.47 1.01
C LYS A 68 1.29 -5.65 0.85
N PRO A 69 1.63 -6.05 -0.39
CA PRO A 69 2.49 -7.21 -0.61
C PRO A 69 3.88 -7.00 0.00
N GLU A 70 4.40 -5.77 -0.08
CA GLU A 70 5.72 -5.36 0.45
C GLU A 70 5.87 -5.52 1.98
N TYR A 71 4.77 -5.73 2.72
CA TYR A 71 4.83 -5.98 4.17
C TYR A 71 4.98 -7.48 4.51
N ILE A 72 4.87 -8.35 3.50
CA ILE A 72 4.98 -9.81 3.64
C ILE A 72 6.32 -10.22 3.03
N GLY A 73 7.20 -10.77 3.87
CA GLY A 73 8.52 -11.21 3.43
C GLY A 73 8.45 -12.24 2.31
N GLY A 74 9.22 -12.02 1.25
CA GLY A 74 9.29 -12.91 0.08
C GLY A 74 8.16 -12.77 -0.93
N LEU A 75 7.24 -11.81 -0.77
CA LEU A 75 6.14 -11.59 -1.71
C LEU A 75 6.44 -10.54 -2.78
N MET A 76 7.35 -9.61 -2.51
CA MET A 76 7.82 -8.65 -3.52
C MET A 76 9.18 -9.07 -4.08
N ASP A 77 9.40 -8.70 -5.34
CA ASP A 77 10.70 -8.80 -5.98
C ASP A 77 11.69 -7.85 -5.31
N GLU A 78 12.83 -8.40 -4.93
CA GLU A 78 13.98 -7.63 -4.44
C GLU A 78 14.91 -7.29 -5.60
N LEU A 79 15.61 -6.16 -5.50
CA LEU A 79 16.54 -5.70 -6.53
C LEU A 79 17.97 -5.70 -5.98
N ASP A 80 18.83 -6.50 -6.59
CA ASP A 80 20.27 -6.46 -6.36
C ASP A 80 20.90 -5.33 -7.17
N LEU A 81 21.32 -4.25 -6.50
CA LEU A 81 21.88 -3.05 -7.14
C LEU A 81 23.22 -2.65 -6.53
N LEU A 82 24.06 -1.97 -7.32
CA LEU A 82 25.37 -1.46 -6.88
C LEU A 82 25.29 0.02 -6.51
N ILE A 83 25.86 0.41 -5.37
CA ILE A 83 26.02 1.82 -5.00
C ILE A 83 27.12 2.46 -5.86
N VAL A 84 26.77 3.52 -6.59
CA VAL A 84 27.69 4.26 -7.49
C VAL A 84 27.83 5.74 -7.12
N GLY A 85 27.08 6.22 -6.12
CA GLY A 85 27.17 7.60 -5.64
C GLY A 85 26.51 7.79 -4.27
N GLY A 86 26.76 8.93 -3.63
CA GLY A 86 26.24 9.25 -2.30
C GLY A 86 25.98 10.74 -2.09
N TYR A 87 24.98 11.05 -1.25
CA TYR A 87 24.57 12.40 -0.89
C TYR A 87 24.70 12.62 0.62
N PHE A 88 25.36 13.70 1.03
CA PHE A 88 25.48 14.07 2.45
C PHE A 88 24.12 14.40 3.04
N GLY A 89 23.87 13.88 4.24
CA GLY A 89 22.66 14.20 4.98
C GLY A 89 22.69 15.60 5.58
N VAL A 90 21.50 16.04 5.99
CA VAL A 90 21.28 17.30 6.69
C VAL A 90 20.58 17.04 8.02
N GLY A 91 20.65 18.00 8.95
CA GLY A 91 20.02 17.89 10.26
C GLY A 91 20.55 16.70 11.07
N HIS A 92 19.65 15.82 11.52
CA HIS A 92 20.02 14.66 12.34
C HIS A 92 20.98 13.67 11.63
N ARG A 93 20.97 13.64 10.29
CA ARG A 93 21.88 12.80 9.49
C ARG A 93 23.05 13.60 8.91
N GLY A 94 23.32 14.80 9.45
CA GLY A 94 24.43 15.65 9.03
C GLY A 94 25.80 15.03 9.34
N GLY A 95 26.80 15.33 8.50
CA GLY A 95 28.18 14.85 8.67
C GLY A 95 28.47 13.46 8.10
N MET A 96 27.46 12.78 7.54
CA MET A 96 27.63 11.49 6.85
C MET A 96 26.77 11.39 5.58
N MET A 97 27.13 10.46 4.69
CA MET A 97 26.27 10.10 3.54
C MET A 97 24.96 9.47 4.05
N SER A 98 23.84 9.89 3.48
CA SER A 98 22.50 9.51 3.96
C SER A 98 21.59 8.89 2.89
N HIS A 99 21.88 9.16 1.63
CA HIS A 99 21.17 8.62 0.46
C HIS A 99 22.21 8.16 -0.56
N PHE A 100 21.90 7.10 -1.29
CA PHE A 100 22.81 6.47 -2.24
C PHE A 100 22.18 6.42 -3.62
N LEU A 101 22.98 6.69 -4.63
CA LEU A 101 22.62 6.43 -6.02
C LEU A 101 23.00 4.98 -6.31
N CYS A 102 22.01 4.18 -6.73
CA CYS A 102 22.19 2.79 -7.11
C CYS A 102 22.08 2.63 -8.63
N ALA A 103 22.83 1.69 -9.20
CA ALA A 103 22.79 1.34 -10.62
C ALA A 103 22.74 -0.18 -10.82
N ALA A 104 22.14 -0.61 -11.93
CA ALA A 104 22.21 -1.97 -12.43
C ALA A 104 23.39 -2.10 -13.42
N ALA A 105 24.02 -3.26 -13.46
CA ALA A 105 25.11 -3.53 -14.40
C ALA A 105 24.56 -3.80 -15.81
N GLU A 106 25.27 -3.35 -16.84
CA GLU A 106 25.04 -3.81 -18.21
C GLU A 106 25.50 -5.28 -18.32
N PRO A 107 24.69 -6.18 -18.90
CA PRO A 107 25.11 -7.55 -19.16
C PRO A 107 26.34 -7.57 -20.09
N PRO A 108 27.27 -8.53 -19.93
CA PRO A 108 28.35 -8.69 -20.90
C PRO A 108 27.76 -8.93 -22.29
N VAL A 109 28.32 -8.26 -23.30
CA VAL A 109 28.05 -8.55 -24.70
C VAL A 109 28.87 -9.79 -25.06
N ASP A 110 28.22 -10.84 -25.56
CA ASP A 110 28.91 -12.03 -26.10
C ASP A 110 29.85 -11.66 -27.27
#